data_AF-A0A930SRS1-F1
#
_entry.id   AF-A0A930SRS1-F1
#
_cell.length_a   1.000
_cell.length_b   1.000
_cell.length_c   1.000
_cell.angle_alpha   90.00
_cell.angle_beta   90.00
_cell.angle_gamma   90.00
#
_symmetry.space_group_name_H-M   'P 1'
#
loop_
_entity.id
_entity.type
_entity.pdbx_description
1 polymer ?
#
loop_
_entity_poly.entity_id
_entity_poly.type
_entity_poly.pdbx_seq_one_letter_code
_entity_poly.pdbx_strand_id
1 'polypeptide(L)'
;MREGKAIAALCPICLGSSAMSMPDASTLERLHRILCTYLDTDGQADSRQDLRSLVGAMLALEAKADRIAAHGLELESWVKAVVQSFDPAAAAAGADAEDYGEIAAHIRTWREALAVKAKATLDASVQKHAPNLATAQVPQVLLTILPLVEEAQITRAEAERVLGEVMQHFIPQDAQQHVIDSHWLMLADKVRDCLQHDSLEAAVIDVVRAYAPEVKPDTTACTDDLVATALNAVLNYPGHLANLGVDVDLDLNAETQRLVVQQVTFKLHLAAAAPPSKTARDIAQ
;
A
#
# COMPACT_ATOMS: atom_id res chain seq x y z
N MET A 1 -0.38 -15.10 40.51
CA MET A 1 -1.83 -15.40 40.48
C MET A 1 -2.53 -14.07 40.27
N ARG A 2 -2.87 -13.77 39.01
CA ARG A 2 -4.25 -13.79 38.46
C ARG A 2 -5.17 -12.82 39.19
N GLU A 3 -5.43 -11.68 38.57
CA GLU A 3 -6.79 -11.20 38.32
C GLU A 3 -6.81 -10.51 36.95
N GLY A 4 -7.34 -11.23 35.96
CA GLY A 4 -7.76 -10.65 34.69
C GLY A 4 -9.06 -9.90 34.92
N LYS A 5 -9.11 -8.64 34.49
CA LYS A 5 -10.32 -7.83 34.52
C LYS A 5 -10.73 -7.51 33.09
N ALA A 6 -11.74 -8.26 32.65
CA ALA A 6 -12.80 -7.95 31.72
C ALA A 6 -12.54 -6.79 30.74
N ILE A 7 -12.09 -7.15 29.54
CA ILE A 7 -12.43 -6.43 28.30
C ILE A 7 -13.93 -6.70 28.09
N ALA A 8 -14.78 -5.74 28.42
CA ALA A 8 -16.22 -5.85 28.23
C ALA A 8 -16.73 -4.66 27.40
N ALA A 9 -17.51 -5.00 26.37
CA ALA A 9 -18.38 -4.17 25.56
C ALA A 9 -17.73 -3.32 24.45
N LEU A 10 -17.19 -3.99 23.42
CA LEU A 10 -17.30 -3.48 22.05
C LEU A 10 -18.47 -4.20 21.37
N CYS A 11 -19.36 -3.41 20.77
CA CYS A 11 -20.62 -3.82 20.16
C CYS A 11 -20.41 -4.90 19.08
N PRO A 12 -21.23 -5.97 18.99
CA PRO A 12 -21.10 -6.96 17.93
C PRO A 12 -21.71 -6.39 16.65
N ILE A 13 -20.90 -5.71 15.84
CA ILE A 13 -21.30 -5.36 14.47
C ILE A 13 -21.31 -6.66 13.66
N CYS A 14 -22.45 -6.99 13.07
CA CYS A 14 -22.63 -8.06 12.10
C CYS A 14 -21.83 -7.76 10.82
N LEU A 15 -20.52 -7.95 10.85
CA LEU A 15 -19.68 -7.89 9.66
C LEU A 15 -19.65 -9.29 9.05
N GLY A 16 -20.31 -9.45 7.90
CA GLY A 16 -20.31 -10.70 7.14
C GLY A 16 -18.89 -11.19 6.89
N SER A 17 -18.68 -12.48 7.14
CA SER A 17 -17.46 -13.18 6.76
C SER A 17 -17.37 -13.19 5.24
N SER A 18 -16.49 -12.37 4.67
CA SER A 18 -16.11 -12.47 3.26
C SER A 18 -14.89 -13.38 3.21
N ALA A 19 -15.11 -14.65 2.85
CA ALA A 19 -14.02 -15.55 2.52
C ALA A 19 -13.23 -14.94 1.34
N MET A 20 -11.89 -15.09 1.34
CA MET A 20 -11.05 -14.63 0.23
C MET A 20 -11.59 -15.20 -1.08
N SER A 21 -12.09 -14.33 -1.96
CA SER A 21 -12.47 -14.75 -3.30
C SER A 21 -11.18 -14.92 -4.09
N MET A 22 -11.03 -16.05 -4.76
CA MET A 22 -9.97 -16.23 -5.75
C MET A 22 -10.51 -15.73 -7.09
N PRO A 23 -9.65 -15.19 -7.97
CA PRO A 23 -10.10 -14.78 -9.30
C PRO A 23 -10.68 -16.00 -10.02
N ASP A 24 -11.85 -15.85 -10.63
CA ASP A 24 -12.43 -16.90 -11.45
C ASP A 24 -11.57 -17.15 -12.71
N ALA A 25 -11.84 -18.26 -13.40
CA ALA A 25 -11.06 -18.67 -14.57
C ALA A 25 -11.08 -17.60 -15.69
N SER A 26 -12.21 -16.90 -15.87
CA SER A 26 -12.35 -15.87 -16.90
C SER A 26 -11.53 -14.60 -16.57
N THR A 27 -11.47 -14.24 -15.30
CA THR A 27 -10.67 -13.13 -14.78
C THR A 27 -9.19 -13.45 -14.89
N LEU A 28 -8.78 -14.67 -14.51
CA LEU A 28 -7.40 -15.14 -14.68
C LEU A 28 -6.96 -15.10 -16.14
N GLU A 29 -7.78 -15.64 -17.04
CA GLU A 29 -7.49 -15.66 -18.47
C GLU A 29 -7.35 -14.24 -19.04
N ARG A 30 -8.27 -13.32 -18.68
CA ARG A 30 -8.19 -11.91 -19.07
C ARG A 30 -6.91 -11.24 -18.58
N LEU A 31 -6.53 -11.46 -17.31
CA LEU A 31 -5.30 -10.90 -16.73
C LEU A 31 -4.05 -11.46 -17.43
N HIS A 32 -4.02 -12.76 -17.76
CA HIS A 32 -2.91 -13.34 -18.52
C HIS A 32 -2.79 -12.75 -19.93
N ARG A 33 -3.91 -12.50 -20.62
CA ARG A 33 -3.91 -11.88 -21.95
C ARG A 33 -3.40 -10.44 -21.92
N ILE A 34 -3.84 -9.63 -20.96
CA ILE A 34 -3.32 -8.26 -20.77
C ILE A 34 -1.82 -8.31 -20.48
N LEU A 35 -1.40 -9.24 -19.61
CA LEU A 35 0.00 -9.40 -19.23
C LEU A 35 0.89 -9.78 -20.43
N CYS A 36 0.45 -10.73 -21.27
CA CYS A 36 1.17 -11.05 -22.51
C CYS A 36 1.25 -9.85 -23.46
N THR A 37 0.13 -9.16 -23.68
CA THR A 37 0.10 -7.97 -24.55
C THR A 37 1.08 -6.88 -24.06
N TYR A 38 1.15 -6.68 -22.74
CA TYR A 38 2.12 -5.76 -22.14
C TYR A 38 3.57 -6.22 -22.38
N LEU A 39 3.87 -7.49 -22.14
CA LEU A 39 5.23 -8.02 -22.31
C LEU A 39 5.69 -8.03 -23.77
N ASP A 40 4.77 -8.20 -24.71
CA ASP A 40 5.05 -8.15 -26.15
C ASP A 40 5.33 -6.72 -26.64
N THR A 41 4.75 -5.71 -26.00
CA THR A 41 4.88 -4.29 -26.40
C THR A 41 6.03 -3.57 -25.70
N ASP A 42 6.22 -3.79 -24.39
CA ASP A 42 7.20 -3.07 -23.57
C ASP A 42 8.44 -3.92 -23.20
N GLY A 43 8.47 -5.19 -23.59
CA GLY A 43 9.57 -6.12 -23.33
C GLY A 43 9.31 -7.10 -22.19
N GLN A 44 10.19 -8.09 -22.06
CA GLN A 44 10.05 -9.14 -21.04
C GLN A 44 10.26 -8.60 -19.62
N ALA A 45 9.60 -9.20 -18.64
CA ALA A 45 9.88 -8.93 -17.24
C ALA A 45 11.26 -9.50 -16.90
N ASP A 46 12.19 -8.64 -16.49
CA ASP A 46 13.58 -9.00 -16.16
C ASP A 46 13.68 -9.89 -14.91
N SER A 47 12.63 -9.90 -14.08
CA SER A 47 12.56 -10.73 -12.88
C SER A 47 11.13 -11.14 -12.52
N ARG A 48 11.03 -12.15 -11.65
CA ARG A 48 9.76 -12.54 -11.03
C ARG A 48 9.17 -11.42 -10.16
N GLN A 49 10.02 -10.51 -9.65
CA GLN A 49 9.56 -9.36 -8.88
C GLN A 49 8.92 -8.32 -9.80
N ASP A 50 9.51 -8.06 -10.96
CA ASP A 50 8.93 -7.15 -11.96
C ASP A 50 7.60 -7.67 -12.48
N LEU A 51 7.50 -8.99 -12.69
CA LEU A 51 6.24 -9.64 -13.04
C LEU A 51 5.15 -9.44 -11.97
N ARG A 52 5.51 -9.58 -10.68
CA ARG A 52 4.57 -9.33 -9.57
C ARG A 52 4.14 -7.87 -9.49
N SER A 53 5.08 -6.95 -9.68
CA SER A 53 4.81 -5.52 -9.70
C SER A 53 3.86 -5.17 -10.84
N LEU A 54 4.11 -5.69 -12.04
CA LEU A 54 3.24 -5.47 -13.21
C LEU A 54 1.83 -6.00 -12.97
N VAL A 55 1.69 -7.24 -12.51
CA VAL A 55 0.37 -7.81 -12.15
C VAL A 55 -0.28 -7.00 -11.03
N GLY A 56 0.49 -6.49 -10.08
CA GLY A 56 0.02 -5.61 -9.03
C GLY A 56 -0.57 -4.31 -9.55
N ALA A 57 0.13 -3.64 -10.47
CA ALA A 57 -0.36 -2.43 -11.13
C ALA A 57 -1.64 -2.69 -11.94
N MET A 58 -1.70 -3.82 -12.65
CA MET A 58 -2.89 -4.26 -13.39
C MET A 58 -4.11 -4.40 -12.47
N LEU A 59 -3.94 -5.12 -11.37
CA LEU A 59 -5.00 -5.36 -10.40
C LEU A 59 -5.41 -4.07 -9.67
N ALA A 60 -4.46 -3.19 -9.34
CA ALA A 60 -4.75 -1.88 -8.76
C ALA A 60 -5.63 -1.02 -9.69
N LEU A 61 -5.34 -1.03 -10.99
CA LEU A 61 -6.13 -0.32 -12.00
C LEU A 61 -7.51 -0.93 -12.23
N GLU A 62 -7.60 -2.26 -12.27
CA GLU A 62 -8.89 -2.95 -12.40
C GLU A 62 -9.76 -2.73 -11.16
N ALA A 63 -9.17 -2.69 -9.96
CA ALA A 63 -9.88 -2.39 -8.72
C ALA A 63 -10.35 -0.92 -8.69
N LYS A 64 -9.50 0.02 -9.12
CA LYS A 64 -9.87 1.44 -9.25
C LYS A 64 -11.00 1.67 -10.25
N ALA A 65 -11.09 0.84 -11.28
CA ALA A 65 -12.14 0.89 -12.28
C ALA A 65 -13.42 0.13 -11.89
N ASP A 66 -13.52 -0.34 -10.64
CA ASP A 66 -14.61 -1.18 -10.11
C ASP A 66 -14.88 -2.45 -10.95
N ARG A 67 -13.86 -2.95 -11.67
CA ARG A 67 -13.96 -4.17 -12.49
C ARG A 67 -13.64 -5.43 -11.70
N ILE A 68 -12.96 -5.28 -10.57
CA ILE A 68 -12.75 -6.35 -9.59
C ILE A 68 -13.08 -5.81 -8.19
N ALA A 69 -13.63 -6.67 -7.34
CA ALA A 69 -13.96 -6.33 -5.95
C ALA A 69 -12.81 -6.64 -4.96
N ALA A 70 -11.67 -7.13 -5.46
CA ALA A 70 -10.55 -7.52 -4.63
C ALA A 70 -9.87 -6.28 -4.03
N HIS A 71 -9.66 -6.31 -2.72
CA HIS A 71 -9.03 -5.20 -1.99
C HIS A 71 -7.98 -5.67 -0.98
N GLY A 72 -6.98 -4.82 -0.73
CA GLY A 72 -5.93 -5.05 0.27
C GLY A 72 -5.23 -6.40 0.10
N LEU A 73 -5.28 -7.25 1.13
CA LEU A 73 -4.60 -8.56 1.11
C LEU A 73 -5.20 -9.58 0.14
N GLU A 74 -6.45 -9.38 -0.27
CA GLU A 74 -7.05 -10.17 -1.36
C GLU A 74 -6.35 -9.85 -2.68
N LEU A 75 -6.07 -8.58 -2.95
CA LEU A 75 -5.33 -8.12 -4.13
C LEU A 75 -3.94 -8.78 -4.20
N GLU A 76 -3.23 -8.87 -3.08
CA GLU A 76 -1.92 -9.55 -2.99
C GLU A 76 -2.01 -11.05 -3.27
N SER A 77 -3.10 -11.68 -2.83
CA SER A 77 -3.35 -13.10 -3.08
C SER A 77 -3.66 -13.36 -4.55
N TRP A 78 -4.37 -12.42 -5.21
CA TRP A 78 -4.60 -12.44 -6.64
C TRP A 78 -3.30 -12.25 -7.42
N VAL A 79 -2.43 -11.32 -7.02
CA VAL A 79 -1.09 -11.17 -7.61
C VAL A 79 -0.36 -12.50 -7.60
N LYS A 80 -0.33 -13.18 -6.45
CA LYS A 80 0.31 -14.49 -6.31
C LYS A 80 -0.33 -15.53 -7.23
N ALA A 81 -1.65 -15.60 -7.29
CA ALA A 81 -2.37 -16.56 -8.13
C ALA A 81 -2.05 -16.38 -9.61
N VAL A 82 -2.16 -15.14 -10.11
CA VAL A 82 -1.89 -14.79 -11.51
C VAL A 82 -0.44 -15.11 -11.88
N VAL A 83 0.54 -14.71 -11.05
CA VAL A 83 1.97 -14.97 -11.29
C VAL A 83 2.31 -16.47 -11.21
N GLN A 84 1.59 -17.25 -10.42
CA GLN A 84 1.82 -18.70 -10.31
C GLN A 84 1.24 -19.47 -11.51
N SER A 85 0.14 -19.02 -12.08
CA SER A 85 -0.53 -19.66 -13.22
C SER A 85 -0.10 -19.11 -14.57
N PHE A 86 0.69 -18.03 -14.59
CA PHE A 86 1.13 -17.40 -15.83
C PHE A 86 2.15 -18.27 -16.58
N ASP A 87 1.76 -18.69 -17.79
CA ASP A 87 2.64 -19.32 -18.78
C ASP A 87 2.65 -18.45 -20.06
N PRO A 88 3.76 -17.76 -20.36
CA PRO A 88 3.83 -16.88 -21.52
C PRO A 88 3.68 -17.64 -22.86
N ALA A 89 4.02 -18.93 -22.91
CA ALA A 89 3.88 -19.73 -24.13
C ALA A 89 2.41 -20.08 -24.43
N ALA A 90 1.59 -20.26 -23.39
CA ALA A 90 0.18 -20.60 -23.52
C ALA A 90 -0.68 -19.39 -23.89
N ALA A 91 -0.34 -18.20 -23.39
CA ALA A 91 -1.14 -16.99 -23.55
C ALA A 91 -0.94 -16.26 -24.89
N ALA A 92 0.19 -16.48 -25.60
CA ALA A 92 0.43 -15.92 -26.94
C ALA A 92 -0.44 -16.54 -28.05
N ALA A 93 -1.07 -17.70 -27.81
CA ALA A 93 -1.80 -18.45 -28.84
C ALA A 93 -3.26 -18.01 -29.07
N GLY A 94 -3.77 -17.00 -28.34
CA GLY A 94 -5.21 -16.67 -28.33
C GLY A 94 -5.57 -15.19 -28.20
N ALA A 95 -4.64 -14.26 -28.46
CA ALA A 95 -4.90 -12.82 -28.33
C ALA A 95 -5.26 -12.18 -29.67
N ASP A 96 -6.49 -11.66 -29.80
CA ASP A 96 -6.76 -10.57 -30.73
C ASP A 96 -6.12 -9.30 -30.13
N ALA A 97 -5.07 -8.80 -30.78
CA ALA A 97 -4.14 -7.82 -30.22
C ALA A 97 -4.72 -6.41 -30.00
N GLU A 98 -5.86 -6.08 -30.61
CA GLU A 98 -6.41 -4.71 -30.58
C GLU A 98 -7.09 -4.36 -29.24
N ASP A 99 -7.79 -5.28 -28.57
CA ASP A 99 -8.60 -4.96 -27.37
C ASP A 99 -7.77 -4.79 -26.08
N TYR A 100 -6.60 -5.43 -25.99
CA TYR A 100 -5.77 -5.39 -24.78
C TYR A 100 -4.61 -4.38 -24.86
N GLY A 101 -4.31 -3.86 -26.05
CA GLY A 101 -3.25 -2.87 -26.27
C GLY A 101 -3.50 -1.56 -25.53
N GLU A 102 -4.73 -1.06 -25.53
CA GLU A 102 -5.10 0.16 -24.79
C GLU A 102 -4.95 -0.02 -23.28
N ILE A 103 -5.32 -1.19 -22.75
CA ILE A 103 -5.19 -1.49 -21.32
C ILE A 103 -3.70 -1.58 -20.96
N ALA A 104 -2.88 -2.25 -21.76
CA ALA A 104 -1.43 -2.32 -21.55
C ALA A 104 -0.77 -0.94 -21.54
N ALA A 105 -1.12 -0.08 -22.51
CA ALA A 105 -0.63 1.30 -22.57
C ALA A 105 -1.07 2.14 -21.36
N HIS A 106 -2.30 1.93 -20.89
CA HIS A 106 -2.80 2.59 -19.68
C HIS A 106 -2.02 2.13 -18.44
N ILE A 107 -1.75 0.83 -18.29
CA ILE A 107 -0.92 0.30 -17.18
C ILE A 107 0.46 0.95 -17.17
N ARG A 108 1.12 1.03 -18.33
CA ARG A 108 2.43 1.68 -18.46
C ARG A 108 2.38 3.14 -18.01
N THR A 109 1.47 3.91 -18.61
CA THR A 109 1.29 5.34 -18.31
C THR A 109 1.03 5.57 -16.83
N TRP A 110 0.22 4.71 -16.21
CA TRP A 110 -0.08 4.80 -14.78
C TRP A 110 1.15 4.52 -13.91
N ARG A 111 1.94 3.49 -14.22
CA ARG A 111 3.17 3.13 -13.46
C ARG A 111 4.24 4.22 -13.55
N GLU A 112 4.43 4.79 -14.74
CA GLU A 112 5.33 5.93 -14.98
C GLU A 112 4.84 7.16 -14.20
N ALA A 113 3.56 7.48 -14.32
CA ALA A 113 2.97 8.59 -13.58
C ALA A 113 3.14 8.40 -12.07
N LEU A 114 2.91 7.21 -11.53
CA LEU A 114 3.05 6.94 -10.09
C LEU A 114 4.47 7.26 -9.58
N ALA A 115 5.50 6.82 -10.31
CA ALA A 115 6.90 7.10 -9.95
C ALA A 115 7.23 8.60 -10.04
N VAL A 116 6.79 9.27 -11.12
CA VAL A 116 6.97 10.72 -11.31
C VAL A 116 6.30 11.51 -10.19
N LYS A 117 5.05 11.20 -9.86
CA LYS A 117 4.30 11.87 -8.79
C LYS A 117 4.95 11.65 -7.42
N ALA A 118 5.38 10.41 -7.14
CA ALA A 118 6.06 10.07 -5.89
C ALA A 118 7.38 10.85 -5.75
N LYS A 119 8.20 10.89 -6.81
CA LYS A 119 9.43 11.68 -6.83
C LYS A 119 9.17 13.17 -6.68
N ALA A 120 8.22 13.74 -7.43
CA ALA A 120 7.91 15.16 -7.36
C ALA A 120 7.43 15.57 -5.96
N THR A 121 6.64 14.72 -5.30
CA THR A 121 6.20 14.93 -3.91
C THR A 121 7.35 14.79 -2.92
N LEU A 122 8.29 13.86 -3.14
CA LEU A 122 9.49 13.73 -2.32
C LEU A 122 10.38 14.98 -2.46
N ASP A 123 10.62 15.43 -3.68
CA ASP A 123 11.39 16.65 -3.96
C ASP A 123 10.75 17.86 -3.25
N ALA A 124 9.42 17.98 -3.33
CA ALA A 124 8.63 19.00 -2.64
C ALA A 124 8.76 18.94 -1.12
N SER A 125 8.74 17.73 -0.56
CA SER A 125 8.88 17.50 0.88
C SER A 125 10.27 17.87 1.38
N VAL A 126 11.31 17.53 0.62
CA VAL A 126 12.69 17.87 0.92
C VAL A 126 12.91 19.38 0.83
N GLN A 127 12.43 20.03 -0.23
CA GLN A 127 12.61 21.47 -0.41
C GLN A 127 11.89 22.29 0.69
N LYS A 128 10.66 21.88 1.06
CA LYS A 128 9.81 22.67 1.97
C LYS A 128 10.00 22.33 3.45
N HIS A 129 10.13 21.06 3.81
CA HIS A 129 10.04 20.60 5.21
C HIS A 129 11.30 19.91 5.72
N ALA A 130 12.08 19.27 4.84
CA ALA A 130 13.23 18.45 5.24
C ALA A 130 14.45 18.64 4.32
N PRO A 131 15.06 19.85 4.24
CA PRO A 131 16.17 20.12 3.32
C PRO A 131 17.43 19.30 3.60
N ASN A 132 17.55 18.76 4.81
CA ASN A 132 18.66 17.91 5.25
C ASN A 132 18.24 16.45 5.46
N LEU A 133 17.20 15.99 4.75
CA LEU A 133 16.71 14.61 4.86
C LEU A 133 17.85 13.61 4.62
N ALA A 134 18.10 12.73 5.59
CA ALA A 134 19.11 11.69 5.43
C ALA A 134 18.63 10.63 4.43
N THR A 135 19.52 10.09 3.60
CA THR A 135 19.19 9.05 2.61
C THR A 135 18.50 7.83 3.24
N ALA A 136 18.87 7.48 4.48
CA ALA A 136 18.25 6.39 5.23
C ALA A 136 16.77 6.62 5.59
N GLN A 137 16.31 7.87 5.60
CA GLN A 137 14.92 8.25 5.90
C GLN A 137 14.04 8.31 4.66
N VAL A 138 14.63 8.39 3.45
CA VAL A 138 13.91 8.47 2.18
C VAL A 138 12.88 7.34 1.99
N PRO A 139 13.19 6.06 2.30
CA PRO A 139 12.20 4.99 2.15
C PRO A 139 10.93 5.22 2.98
N GLN A 140 11.07 5.71 4.22
CA GLN A 140 9.92 5.97 5.10
C GLN A 140 9.06 7.12 4.56
N VAL A 141 9.69 8.18 4.07
CA VAL A 141 8.98 9.31 3.45
C VAL A 141 8.25 8.85 2.19
N LEU A 142 8.90 8.05 1.34
CA LEU A 142 8.28 7.50 0.13
C LEU A 142 7.08 6.59 0.45
N LEU A 143 7.17 5.73 1.46
CA LEU A 143 6.04 4.91 1.89
C LEU A 143 4.86 5.76 2.39
N THR A 144 5.14 6.94 2.95
CA THR A 144 4.11 7.90 3.35
C THR A 144 3.49 8.61 2.14
N ILE A 145 4.29 8.88 1.12
CA ILE A 145 3.88 9.54 -0.13
C ILE A 145 2.97 8.64 -0.98
N LEU A 146 3.33 7.36 -1.13
CA LEU A 146 2.65 6.45 -2.06
C LEU A 146 1.12 6.41 -1.97
N PRO A 147 0.50 6.25 -0.78
CA PRO A 147 -0.96 6.26 -0.69
C PRO A 147 -1.57 7.66 -0.96
N LEU A 148 -0.79 8.73 -0.92
CA LEU A 148 -1.28 10.11 -1.12
C LEU A 148 -1.26 10.57 -2.57
N VAL A 149 -0.33 10.04 -3.38
CA VAL A 149 -0.13 10.49 -4.78
C VAL A 149 -1.12 9.87 -5.76
N GLU A 150 -1.76 8.77 -5.36
CA GLU A 150 -2.73 8.07 -6.20
C GLU A 150 -3.84 7.46 -5.34
N GLU A 151 -5.10 7.71 -5.70
CA GLU A 151 -6.29 7.11 -5.09
C GLU A 151 -6.48 5.66 -5.59
N ALA A 152 -5.45 4.83 -5.46
CA ALA A 152 -5.46 3.44 -5.86
C ALA A 152 -4.82 2.57 -4.79
N GLN A 153 -5.27 1.32 -4.69
CA GLN A 153 -4.63 0.34 -3.81
C GLN A 153 -3.34 -0.17 -4.45
N ILE A 154 -2.23 0.42 -4.03
CA ILE A 154 -0.89 0.03 -4.51
C ILE A 154 -0.49 -1.27 -3.81
N THR A 155 -0.16 -2.29 -4.60
CA THR A 155 0.36 -3.56 -4.06
C THR A 155 1.79 -3.41 -3.57
N ARG A 156 2.23 -4.34 -2.72
CA ARG A 156 3.59 -4.38 -2.20
C ARG A 156 4.64 -4.41 -3.30
N ALA A 157 4.47 -5.28 -4.29
CA ALA A 157 5.46 -5.41 -5.35
C ALA A 157 5.59 -4.11 -6.16
N GLU A 158 4.47 -3.42 -6.41
CA GLU A 158 4.47 -2.13 -7.11
C GLU A 158 5.05 -1.01 -6.24
N ALA A 159 4.74 -0.98 -4.94
CA ALA A 159 5.37 -0.06 -4.00
C ALA A 159 6.89 -0.25 -3.95
N GLU A 160 7.37 -1.50 -3.82
CA GLU A 160 8.80 -1.83 -3.83
C GLU A 160 9.50 -1.38 -5.13
N ARG A 161 8.82 -1.54 -6.28
CA ARG A 161 9.34 -1.02 -7.56
C ARG A 161 9.46 0.49 -7.54
N VAL A 162 8.40 1.21 -7.18
CA VAL A 162 8.42 2.68 -7.14
C VAL A 162 9.49 3.18 -6.18
N LEU A 163 9.63 2.55 -5.01
CA LEU A 163 10.71 2.85 -4.07
C LEU A 163 12.08 2.69 -4.75
N GLY A 164 12.32 1.56 -5.40
CA GLY A 164 13.58 1.29 -6.11
C GLY A 164 13.86 2.32 -7.20
N GLU A 165 12.88 2.63 -8.04
CA GLU A 165 13.03 3.59 -9.14
C GLU A 165 13.29 5.00 -8.63
N VAL A 166 12.50 5.48 -7.66
CA VAL A 166 12.68 6.83 -7.12
C VAL A 166 14.01 6.94 -6.38
N MET A 167 14.39 5.95 -5.58
CA MET A 167 15.68 5.96 -4.86
C MET A 167 16.89 5.97 -5.80
N GLN A 168 16.80 5.33 -6.97
CA GLN A 168 17.89 5.34 -7.97
C GLN A 168 18.10 6.73 -8.60
N HIS A 169 17.05 7.53 -8.70
CA HIS A 169 17.08 8.84 -9.38
C HIS A 169 16.99 10.03 -8.41
N PHE A 170 16.84 9.79 -7.12
CA PHE A 170 16.68 10.84 -6.13
C PHE A 170 18.04 11.41 -5.70
N ILE A 171 18.24 12.70 -5.99
CA ILE A 171 19.41 13.47 -5.57
C ILE A 171 18.90 14.63 -4.72
N PRO A 172 19.17 14.64 -3.39
CA PRO A 172 18.64 15.67 -2.48
C PRO A 172 19.01 17.10 -2.89
N GLN A 173 20.20 17.29 -3.46
CA GLN A 173 20.66 18.60 -3.91
C GLN A 173 19.85 19.13 -5.10
N ASP A 174 19.45 18.25 -6.02
CA ASP A 174 18.69 18.63 -7.21
C ASP A 174 17.26 19.04 -6.83
N ALA A 175 16.67 18.37 -5.83
CA ALA A 175 15.35 18.71 -5.31
C ALA A 175 15.26 20.16 -4.79
N GLN A 176 16.37 20.74 -4.31
CA GLN A 176 16.40 22.11 -3.82
C GLN A 176 16.46 23.16 -4.93
N GLN A 177 16.93 22.78 -6.13
CA GLN A 177 17.26 23.72 -7.21
C GLN A 177 16.12 23.93 -8.22
N HIS A 178 15.13 23.05 -8.23
CA HIS A 178 14.04 23.11 -9.20
C HIS A 178 12.82 23.88 -8.67
N VAL A 179 12.09 24.49 -9.60
CA VAL A 179 10.79 25.10 -9.32
C VAL A 179 9.76 23.99 -9.21
N ILE A 180 9.14 23.88 -8.03
CA ILE A 180 8.14 22.86 -7.73
C ILE A 180 6.75 23.46 -7.88
N ASP A 181 5.89 22.75 -8.60
CA ASP A 181 4.49 23.14 -8.74
C ASP A 181 3.76 23.11 -7.38
N SER A 182 2.89 24.10 -7.19
CA SER A 182 2.05 24.27 -6.01
C SER A 182 1.32 23.00 -5.55
N HIS A 183 0.88 22.14 -6.48
CA HIS A 183 0.15 20.94 -6.08
C HIS A 183 1.04 19.90 -5.37
N TRP A 184 2.31 19.78 -5.75
CA TRP A 184 3.26 18.93 -5.04
C TRP A 184 3.59 19.49 -3.66
N LEU A 185 3.61 20.82 -3.52
CA LEU A 185 3.79 21.47 -2.21
C LEU A 185 2.61 21.20 -1.26
N MET A 186 1.38 21.11 -1.78
CA MET A 186 0.21 20.71 -0.97
C MET A 186 0.32 19.26 -0.52
N LEU A 187 0.73 18.35 -1.41
CA LEU A 187 0.97 16.95 -1.04
C LEU A 187 2.13 16.83 -0.03
N ALA A 188 3.17 17.63 -0.15
CA ALA A 188 4.26 17.70 0.82
C ALA A 188 3.79 18.16 2.22
N ASP A 189 2.82 19.08 2.30
CA ASP A 189 2.20 19.44 3.58
C ASP A 189 1.47 18.24 4.19
N LYS A 190 0.68 17.50 3.39
CA LYS A 190 0.02 16.28 3.87
C LYS A 190 1.00 15.21 4.32
N VAL A 191 2.13 15.05 3.61
CA VAL A 191 3.19 14.12 3.98
C VAL A 191 3.80 14.50 5.32
N ARG A 192 4.11 15.79 5.53
CA ARG A 192 4.61 16.28 6.82
C ARG A 192 3.61 15.97 7.93
N ASP A 193 2.33 16.23 7.71
CA ASP A 193 1.29 16.01 8.71
C ASP A 193 1.21 14.51 9.07
N CYS A 194 1.22 13.60 8.09
CA CYS A 194 1.30 12.16 8.33
C CYS A 194 2.54 11.79 9.18
N LEU A 195 3.73 12.31 8.83
CA LEU A 195 4.97 12.01 9.56
C LEU A 195 4.95 12.52 11.02
N GLN A 196 4.19 13.57 11.32
CA GLN A 196 3.99 14.03 12.70
C GLN A 196 3.15 13.05 13.54
N HIS A 197 2.41 12.16 12.89
CA HIS A 197 1.55 11.17 13.52
C HIS A 197 2.15 9.76 13.57
N ASP A 198 3.44 9.58 13.29
CA ASP A 198 4.11 8.26 13.29
C ASP A 198 3.88 7.46 14.59
N SER A 199 3.87 8.13 15.76
CA SER A 199 3.62 7.47 17.06
C SER A 199 2.16 7.01 17.22
N LEU A 200 1.21 7.80 16.69
CA LEU A 200 -0.20 7.44 16.66
C LEU A 200 -0.43 6.26 15.70
N GLU A 201 0.16 6.30 14.51
CA GLU A 201 0.09 5.21 13.54
C GLU A 201 0.63 3.90 14.12
N ALA A 202 1.77 3.94 14.81
CA ALA A 202 2.34 2.77 15.49
C ALA A 202 1.39 2.20 16.55
N ALA A 203 0.77 3.05 17.36
CA ALA A 203 -0.21 2.62 18.35
C ALA A 203 -1.44 1.98 17.72
N VAL A 204 -1.96 2.54 16.62
CA VAL A 204 -3.08 1.96 15.88
C VAL A 204 -2.69 0.61 15.29
N ILE A 205 -1.49 0.48 14.71
CA ILE A 205 -0.97 -0.80 14.19
C ILE A 205 -0.91 -1.87 15.30
N ASP A 206 -0.42 -1.50 16.49
CA ASP A 206 -0.32 -2.43 17.62
C ASP A 206 -1.70 -2.88 18.12
N VAL A 207 -2.66 -1.95 18.19
CA VAL A 207 -4.06 -2.27 18.50
C VAL A 207 -4.64 -3.20 17.43
N VAL A 208 -4.53 -2.86 16.14
CA VAL A 208 -5.04 -3.73 15.07
C VAL A 208 -4.43 -5.13 15.15
N ARG A 209 -3.12 -5.25 15.40
CA ARG A 209 -2.44 -6.56 15.53
C ARG A 209 -2.89 -7.35 16.76
N ALA A 210 -3.17 -6.69 17.88
CA ALA A 210 -3.66 -7.33 19.09
C ALA A 210 -5.12 -7.81 18.94
N TYR A 211 -5.97 -7.00 18.29
CA TYR A 211 -7.41 -7.28 18.19
C TYR A 211 -7.81 -8.11 16.96
N ALA A 212 -7.06 -8.04 15.85
CA ALA A 212 -7.41 -8.76 14.62
C ALA A 212 -7.60 -10.27 14.82
N PRO A 213 -6.73 -11.00 15.58
CA PRO A 213 -6.91 -12.42 15.83
C PRO A 213 -8.15 -12.75 16.67
N GLU A 214 -8.57 -11.85 17.56
CA GLU A 214 -9.67 -12.09 18.51
C GLU A 214 -11.04 -11.79 17.93
N VAL A 215 -11.16 -10.72 17.14
CA VAL A 215 -12.45 -10.23 16.62
C VAL A 215 -12.83 -10.96 15.35
N LYS A 216 -11.87 -11.34 14.50
CA LYS A 216 -12.11 -12.04 13.24
C LYS A 216 -10.90 -12.90 12.83
N PRO A 217 -10.78 -14.13 13.36
CA PRO A 217 -9.68 -15.03 13.00
C PRO A 217 -9.61 -15.38 11.50
N ASP A 218 -10.73 -15.23 10.79
CA ASP A 218 -10.84 -15.55 9.35
C ASP A 218 -10.82 -14.32 8.42
N THR A 219 -10.93 -13.07 8.90
CA THR A 219 -10.79 -11.92 8.00
C THR A 219 -9.34 -11.51 7.87
N THR A 220 -8.77 -11.97 6.78
CA THR A 220 -7.49 -11.56 6.23
C THR A 220 -7.49 -10.13 5.68
N ALA A 221 -8.62 -9.42 5.63
CA ALA A 221 -8.66 -8.03 5.17
C ALA A 221 -8.53 -7.06 6.34
N CYS A 222 -7.36 -6.42 6.47
CA CYS A 222 -7.25 -5.18 7.22
C CYS A 222 -7.98 -4.09 6.42
N THR A 223 -9.21 -3.76 6.84
CA THR A 223 -10.04 -2.76 6.17
C THR A 223 -9.89 -1.40 6.85
N ASP A 224 -10.18 -0.33 6.11
CA ASP A 224 -10.22 1.03 6.67
C ASP A 224 -11.16 1.13 7.87
N ASP A 225 -12.28 0.40 7.87
CA ASP A 225 -13.22 0.36 9.01
C ASP A 225 -12.59 -0.24 10.28
N LEU A 226 -11.79 -1.30 10.14
CA LEU A 226 -11.09 -1.92 11.25
C LEU A 226 -10.03 -0.97 11.82
N VAL A 227 -9.27 -0.33 10.93
CA VAL A 227 -8.25 0.65 11.31
C VAL A 227 -8.88 1.90 11.93
N ALA A 228 -10.00 2.40 11.40
CA ALA A 228 -10.75 3.51 11.98
C ALA A 228 -11.32 3.17 13.36
N THR A 229 -11.78 1.92 13.55
CA THR A 229 -12.21 1.44 14.87
C THR A 229 -11.05 1.38 15.85
N ALA A 230 -9.88 0.89 15.42
CA ALA A 230 -8.67 0.86 16.24
C ALA A 230 -8.18 2.28 16.58
N LEU A 231 -8.20 3.20 15.62
CA LEU A 231 -7.89 4.62 15.85
C LEU A 231 -8.82 5.22 16.91
N ASN A 232 -10.13 5.02 16.77
CA ASN A 232 -11.09 5.47 17.77
C ASN A 232 -10.83 4.85 19.15
N ALA A 233 -10.43 3.58 19.22
CA ALA A 233 -10.07 2.94 20.48
C ALA A 233 -8.83 3.57 21.12
N VAL A 234 -7.79 3.89 20.33
CA VAL A 234 -6.57 4.58 20.79
C VAL A 234 -6.91 5.99 21.31
N LEU A 235 -7.72 6.73 20.57
CA LEU A 235 -8.10 8.11 20.92
C LEU A 235 -8.99 8.17 22.18
N ASN A 236 -9.88 7.20 22.37
CA ASN A 236 -10.80 7.17 23.51
C ASN A 236 -10.20 6.55 24.78
N TYR A 237 -8.96 6.04 24.76
CA TYR A 237 -8.35 5.43 25.93
C TYR A 237 -7.66 6.49 26.82
N PRO A 238 -8.18 6.76 28.04
CA PRO A 238 -7.67 7.85 28.86
C PRO A 238 -6.20 7.62 29.25
N GLY A 239 -5.34 8.59 28.94
CA GLY A 239 -3.91 8.58 29.30
C GLY A 239 -2.96 7.91 28.30
N HIS A 240 -3.47 7.29 27.22
CA HIS A 240 -2.60 6.68 26.20
C HIS A 240 -1.92 7.73 25.31
N LEU A 241 -2.63 8.79 24.92
CA LEU A 241 -2.09 9.88 24.10
C LEU A 241 -0.92 10.60 24.79
N ALA A 242 -1.06 10.89 26.09
CA ALA A 242 -0.01 11.51 26.91
C ALA A 242 1.23 10.60 27.05
N ASN A 243 1.05 9.27 27.08
CA ASN A 243 2.16 8.31 27.15
C ASN A 243 2.84 8.07 25.80
N LEU A 244 2.14 8.30 24.69
CA LEU A 244 2.66 8.17 23.33
C LEU A 244 3.43 9.43 22.87
N GLY A 245 3.54 10.46 23.73
CA GLY A 245 4.12 11.74 23.36
C GLY A 245 3.34 12.45 22.24
N VAL A 246 2.08 12.04 22.03
CA VAL A 246 1.16 12.66 21.10
C VAL A 246 0.70 13.94 21.76
N ASP A 247 1.16 15.08 21.24
CA ASP A 247 0.79 16.38 21.77
C ASP A 247 -0.73 16.51 21.77
N VAL A 248 -1.33 16.78 22.94
CA VAL A 248 -2.80 16.80 23.11
C VAL A 248 -3.43 17.97 22.33
N ASP A 249 -2.60 18.91 21.87
CA ASP A 249 -2.95 20.00 20.95
C ASP A 249 -2.89 19.61 19.47
N LEU A 250 -2.66 18.33 19.13
CA LEU A 250 -2.80 17.85 17.75
C LEU A 250 -4.25 18.01 17.29
N ASP A 251 -4.46 18.92 16.34
CA ASP A 251 -5.73 19.14 15.66
C ASP A 251 -6.07 17.91 14.79
N LEU A 252 -6.52 16.84 15.45
CA LEU A 252 -6.99 15.59 14.87
C LEU A 252 -8.38 15.79 14.27
N ASN A 253 -8.43 16.69 13.29
CA ASN A 253 -9.61 16.92 12.49
C ASN A 253 -9.92 15.67 11.63
N ALA A 254 -11.10 15.66 10.99
CA ALA A 254 -11.56 14.51 10.22
C ALA A 254 -10.64 14.16 9.03
N GLU A 255 -9.95 15.15 8.43
CA GLU A 255 -8.99 14.91 7.35
C GLU A 255 -7.76 14.17 7.88
N THR A 256 -7.19 14.63 9.00
CA THR A 256 -6.05 13.99 9.66
C THR A 256 -6.35 12.55 10.06
N GLN A 257 -7.52 12.28 10.64
CA GLN A 257 -7.92 10.92 11.01
C GLN A 257 -8.03 10.02 9.77
N ARG A 258 -8.58 10.52 8.67
CA ARG A 258 -8.65 9.79 7.40
C ARG A 258 -7.26 9.47 6.85
N LEU A 259 -6.32 10.42 6.93
CA LEU A 259 -4.94 10.21 6.52
C LEU A 259 -4.26 9.12 7.36
N VAL A 260 -4.40 9.17 8.69
CA VAL A 260 -3.84 8.13 9.59
C VAL A 260 -4.41 6.75 9.26
N VAL A 261 -5.73 6.65 9.04
CA VAL A 261 -6.36 5.38 8.63
C VAL A 261 -5.75 4.87 7.34
N GLN A 262 -5.65 5.73 6.32
CA GLN A 262 -5.10 5.36 5.02
C GLN A 262 -3.64 4.89 5.11
N GLN A 263 -2.81 5.59 5.88
CA GLN A 263 -1.39 5.24 6.10
C GLN A 263 -1.25 3.90 6.82
N VAL A 264 -2.01 3.71 7.89
CA VAL A 264 -1.95 2.47 8.68
C VAL A 264 -2.46 1.29 7.86
N THR A 265 -3.56 1.42 7.13
CA THR A 265 -4.07 0.38 6.23
C THR A 265 -2.98 -0.02 5.22
N PHE A 266 -2.38 0.96 4.54
CA PHE A 266 -1.32 0.72 3.55
C PHE A 266 -0.11 0.00 4.17
N LYS A 267 0.41 0.50 5.30
CA LYS A 267 1.55 -0.11 6.01
C LYS A 267 1.26 -1.55 6.47
N LEU A 268 0.03 -1.82 6.91
CA LEU A 268 -0.40 -3.16 7.31
C LEU A 268 -0.47 -4.12 6.12
N HIS A 269 -0.95 -3.69 4.95
CA HIS A 269 -0.96 -4.50 3.74
C HIS A 269 0.45 -4.85 3.28
N LEU A 270 1.36 -3.88 3.27
CA LEU A 270 2.78 -4.12 2.93
C LEU A 270 3.43 -5.15 3.86
N ALA A 271 3.17 -5.05 5.16
CA ALA A 271 3.74 -5.94 6.17
C ALA A 271 3.20 -7.38 6.04
N ALA A 272 1.89 -7.55 5.84
CA ALA A 272 1.27 -8.86 5.73
C ALA A 272 1.56 -9.58 4.41
N ALA A 273 1.89 -8.84 3.35
CA ALA A 273 2.38 -9.41 2.09
C ALA A 273 3.83 -9.93 2.15
N ALA A 274 4.53 -9.77 3.28
CA ALA A 274 5.88 -10.30 3.44
C ALA A 274 5.86 -11.84 3.41
N PRO A 275 6.72 -12.50 2.60
CA PRO A 275 6.94 -13.92 2.82
C PRO A 275 7.43 -14.11 4.26
N PRO A 276 7.00 -15.16 4.97
CA PRO A 276 7.52 -15.43 6.31
C PRO A 276 9.04 -15.49 6.21
N SER A 277 9.73 -14.53 6.83
CA SER A 277 11.17 -14.59 6.93
C SER A 277 11.49 -15.90 7.63
N LYS A 278 12.24 -16.80 6.98
CA LYS A 278 12.88 -17.91 7.68
C LYS A 278 13.51 -17.32 8.93
N THR A 279 13.10 -17.81 10.10
CA THR A 279 13.69 -17.31 11.32
C THR A 279 15.20 -17.56 11.24
N ALA A 280 16.04 -16.73 11.86
CA ALA A 280 17.50 -16.95 11.87
C ALA A 280 17.89 -18.38 12.35
N ARG A 281 16.96 -19.07 13.02
CA ARG A 281 17.04 -20.47 13.42
C ARG A 281 16.98 -21.48 12.26
N ASP A 282 16.26 -21.17 11.19
CA ASP A 282 16.12 -22.01 9.98
C ASP A 282 17.25 -21.80 8.95
N ILE A 283 18.10 -20.81 9.18
CA ILE A 283 19.30 -20.52 8.35
C ILE A 283 20.54 -21.21 8.94
N ALA A 284 20.48 -21.61 10.22
CA ALA A 284 21.59 -22.24 10.95
C ALA A 284 21.49 -23.78 11.05
N GLN A 285 20.58 -24.41 10.30
CA GLN A 285 20.46 -25.87 10.13
C GLN A 285 20.84 -26.26 8.71
#